data_AF-A0AA90H5C0-F1
#
_entry.id   AF-A0AA90H5C0-F1
#
_cell.length_a   1.000
_cell.length_b   1.000
_cell.length_c   1.000
_cell.angle_alpha   90.00
_cell.angle_beta   90.00
_cell.angle_gamma   90.00
#
_symmetry.space_group_name_H-M   'P 1'
#
loop_
_entity.id
_entity.type
_entity.pdbx_description
1 polymer ?
#
loop_
_entity_poly.entity_id
_entity_poly.type
_entity_poly.pdbx_seq_one_letter_code
_entity_poly.pdbx_strand_id
1 'polypeptide(L)'
;MAESHLIDLRRRYTGETWAGAKERIGLLPEGSPLIPSARGDQAFLEGQVLRALLEYPTTYTTRPLRVLRVMPVEGRIVVRFAADSDPDGLAELIAWGLFSSGGKDDLRGISGLRVIAAGHNRLDLGLYGTTACLRLEGVPDRSWIRAEEVRLLAADKYGERSPCRHRSLTPGEKAFAREHSWFLEGWRETAALGSALLRRLLIFRSGADWLDMAGFTKYTDTYGFRLTFARSRWTDHDVLVRHLTHPLCGIALTRDKRTCSCAFGERNCRLWFDGPEQTPGRLDLQMLEVNGDCEIAEYNQVLTFGGSPSEEITHVTGNPPGATAECAPKCHQRHGAVAYIHRVARSRRKERDRLRPKAL
;
A
#
# COMPACT_ATOMS: atom_id res chain seq x y z
N MET A 1 -0.68 -8.50 -31.25
CA MET A 1 0.37 -8.27 -30.22
C MET A 1 0.88 -9.63 -29.78
N ALA A 2 2.19 -9.86 -29.73
CA ALA A 2 2.73 -11.18 -29.37
C ALA A 2 2.36 -11.57 -27.93
N GLU A 3 2.05 -12.83 -27.67
CA GLU A 3 1.64 -13.36 -26.35
C GLU A 3 2.66 -13.00 -25.25
N SER A 4 3.96 -13.11 -25.54
CA SER A 4 5.03 -12.74 -24.60
C SER A 4 4.95 -11.28 -24.13
N HIS A 5 4.54 -10.37 -25.02
CA HIS A 5 4.40 -8.96 -24.67
C HIS A 5 3.23 -8.71 -23.71
N LEU A 6 2.12 -9.43 -23.88
CA LEU A 6 0.98 -9.35 -22.94
C LEU A 6 1.35 -9.88 -21.56
N ILE A 7 2.11 -10.98 -21.51
CA ILE A 7 2.63 -11.55 -20.27
C ILE A 7 3.50 -10.53 -19.55
N ASP A 8 4.49 -9.95 -20.23
CA ASP A 8 5.39 -8.96 -19.63
C ASP A 8 4.67 -7.70 -19.19
N LEU A 9 3.67 -7.25 -19.96
CA LEU A 9 2.84 -6.12 -19.58
C LEU A 9 2.06 -6.42 -18.29
N ARG A 10 1.40 -7.58 -18.18
CA ARG A 10 0.67 -7.94 -16.95
C ARG A 10 1.60 -7.97 -15.74
N ARG A 11 2.73 -8.69 -15.85
CA ARG A 11 3.73 -8.81 -14.76
C ARG A 11 4.19 -7.46 -14.25
N ARG A 12 4.34 -6.49 -15.14
CA ARG A 12 4.79 -5.14 -14.79
C ARG A 12 3.82 -4.43 -13.83
N TYR A 13 2.51 -4.64 -14.00
CA TYR A 13 1.46 -3.97 -13.22
C TYR A 13 1.05 -4.76 -11.98
N THR A 14 1.25 -6.09 -11.98
CA THR A 14 0.82 -6.99 -10.90
C THR A 14 1.98 -7.55 -10.06
N GLY A 15 3.21 -7.50 -10.56
CA GLY A 15 4.38 -8.15 -9.96
C GLY A 15 4.38 -9.68 -10.06
N GLU A 16 3.46 -10.26 -10.83
CA GLU A 16 3.38 -11.72 -11.04
C GLU A 16 4.68 -12.29 -11.66
N THR A 17 4.95 -13.57 -11.40
CA THR A 17 5.99 -14.29 -12.14
C THR A 17 5.56 -14.46 -13.60
N TRP A 18 6.51 -14.75 -14.50
CA TRP A 18 6.17 -14.97 -15.90
C TRP A 18 5.18 -16.12 -16.08
N ALA A 19 5.44 -17.27 -15.45
CA ALA A 19 4.54 -18.43 -15.49
C ALA A 19 3.15 -18.10 -14.91
N GLY A 20 3.08 -17.39 -13.78
CA GLY A 20 1.81 -17.03 -13.17
C GLY A 20 1.00 -16.04 -14.01
N ALA A 21 1.66 -15.05 -14.61
CA ALA A 21 1.00 -14.12 -15.53
C ALA A 21 0.51 -14.84 -16.80
N LYS A 22 1.31 -15.75 -17.38
CA LYS A 22 0.91 -16.57 -18.52
C LYS A 22 -0.33 -17.42 -18.20
N GLU A 23 -0.27 -18.18 -17.11
CA GLU A 23 -1.40 -19.01 -16.66
C GLU A 23 -2.65 -18.16 -16.49
N ARG A 24 -2.52 -16.99 -15.86
CA ARG A 24 -3.67 -16.12 -15.61
C ARG A 24 -4.25 -15.51 -16.85
N ILE A 25 -3.44 -15.15 -17.83
CA ILE A 25 -3.92 -14.70 -19.14
C ILE A 25 -4.70 -15.82 -19.82
N GLY A 26 -4.20 -17.06 -19.77
CA GLY A 26 -4.86 -18.22 -20.35
C GLY A 26 -6.22 -18.57 -19.72
N LEU A 27 -6.49 -18.11 -18.49
CA LEU A 27 -7.76 -18.30 -17.80
C LEU A 27 -8.77 -17.16 -18.04
N LEU A 28 -8.36 -16.07 -18.71
CA LEU A 28 -9.28 -14.97 -18.98
C LEU A 28 -10.22 -15.32 -20.15
N PRO A 29 -11.52 -14.99 -20.05
CA PRO A 29 -12.41 -15.05 -21.21
C PRO A 29 -11.89 -14.16 -22.34
N GLU A 30 -12.13 -14.58 -23.59
CA GLU A 30 -11.74 -13.80 -24.76
C GLU A 30 -12.30 -12.36 -24.70
N GLY A 31 -11.46 -11.38 -25.05
CA GLY A 31 -11.82 -9.95 -24.97
C GLY A 31 -11.81 -9.34 -23.57
N SER A 32 -11.56 -10.12 -22.51
CA SER A 32 -11.46 -9.59 -21.15
C SER A 32 -10.25 -8.67 -20.98
N PRO A 33 -10.33 -7.64 -20.11
CA PRO A 33 -9.17 -6.83 -19.78
C PRO A 33 -8.06 -7.67 -19.15
N LEU A 34 -6.82 -7.37 -19.52
CA LEU A 34 -5.63 -8.10 -19.07
C LEU A 34 -5.48 -8.12 -17.54
N ILE A 35 -5.99 -7.09 -16.87
CA ILE A 35 -6.15 -7.03 -15.41
C ILE A 35 -7.63 -6.79 -15.13
N PRO A 36 -8.38 -7.82 -14.70
CA PRO A 36 -9.80 -7.71 -14.42
C PRO A 36 -10.10 -6.58 -13.43
N SER A 37 -11.28 -5.99 -13.53
CA SER A 37 -11.80 -5.02 -12.55
C SER A 37 -12.63 -5.72 -11.48
N ALA A 38 -12.61 -5.22 -10.24
CA ALA A 38 -13.58 -5.61 -9.22
C ALA A 38 -14.90 -4.86 -9.42
N ARG A 39 -15.99 -5.36 -8.83
CA ARG A 39 -17.29 -4.67 -8.79
C ARG A 39 -17.90 -4.77 -7.39
N GLY A 40 -18.81 -3.86 -7.07
CA GLY A 40 -19.60 -3.89 -5.83
C GLY A 40 -18.74 -4.00 -4.58
N ASP A 41 -19.11 -4.91 -3.68
CA ASP A 41 -18.42 -5.09 -2.40
C ASP A 41 -16.97 -5.57 -2.53
N GLN A 42 -16.61 -6.26 -3.61
CA GLN A 42 -15.21 -6.63 -3.86
C GLN A 42 -14.38 -5.39 -4.20
N ALA A 43 -14.91 -4.46 -5.00
CA ALA A 43 -14.23 -3.21 -5.29
C ALA A 43 -14.09 -2.35 -4.02
N PHE A 44 -15.15 -2.31 -3.20
CA PHE A 44 -15.14 -1.61 -1.92
C PHE A 44 -14.08 -2.18 -0.97
N LEU A 45 -14.04 -3.50 -0.78
CA LEU A 45 -13.03 -4.15 0.06
C LEU A 45 -11.61 -3.82 -0.42
N GLU A 46 -11.35 -3.93 -1.72
CA GLU A 46 -10.04 -3.62 -2.30
C GLU A 46 -9.65 -2.14 -2.17
N GLY A 47 -10.59 -1.21 -2.39
CA GLY A 47 -10.35 0.22 -2.19
C GLY A 47 -10.04 0.56 -0.74
N GLN A 48 -10.75 -0.06 0.21
CA GLN A 48 -10.49 0.12 1.64
C GLN A 48 -9.14 -0.48 2.07
N VAL A 49 -8.73 -1.59 1.45
CA VAL A 49 -7.39 -2.16 1.69
C VAL A 49 -6.31 -1.22 1.17
N LEU A 50 -6.48 -0.64 -0.02
CA LEU A 50 -5.56 0.39 -0.50
C LEU A 50 -5.51 1.58 0.45
N ARG A 51 -6.66 2.11 0.89
CA ARG A 51 -6.73 3.18 1.90
C ARG A 51 -5.90 2.84 3.13
N ALA A 52 -6.12 1.66 3.71
CA ALA A 52 -5.36 1.20 4.87
C ALA A 52 -3.85 1.19 4.59
N LEU A 53 -3.42 0.70 3.43
CA LEU A 53 -2.02 0.71 3.01
C LEU A 53 -1.45 2.12 2.82
N LEU A 54 -2.26 3.08 2.37
CA LEU A 54 -1.85 4.47 2.13
C LEU A 54 -1.74 5.30 3.41
N GLU A 55 -2.53 4.97 4.43
CA GLU A 55 -2.50 5.66 5.73
C GLU A 55 -1.24 5.32 6.55
N TYR A 56 -0.38 4.42 6.05
CA TYR A 56 0.90 4.13 6.68
C TYR A 56 1.97 5.17 6.33
N PRO A 57 2.70 5.68 7.34
CA PRO A 57 3.81 6.59 7.09
C PRO A 57 4.91 5.86 6.30
N THR A 58 5.44 6.54 5.27
CA THR A 58 6.69 6.29 4.50
C THR A 58 7.19 4.85 4.50
N THR A 59 7.22 4.22 3.32
CA THR A 59 7.44 2.78 3.26
C THR A 59 8.91 2.38 3.30
N TYR A 60 9.83 3.32 3.04
CA TYR A 60 11.29 3.15 3.01
C TYR A 60 11.74 1.78 2.50
N THR A 61 11.24 1.42 1.34
CA THR A 61 11.53 0.20 0.61
C THR A 61 11.51 0.52 -0.87
N THR A 62 12.14 -0.26 -1.72
CA THR A 62 12.01 -0.14 -3.19
C THR A 62 10.70 -0.74 -3.73
N ARG A 63 9.76 -1.11 -2.85
CA ARG A 63 8.51 -1.80 -3.21
C ARG A 63 7.29 -0.97 -2.82
N PRO A 64 6.35 -0.72 -3.74
CA PRO A 64 5.24 0.18 -3.45
C PRO A 64 4.39 -0.37 -2.30
N LEU A 65 4.29 0.39 -1.21
CA LEU A 65 3.57 0.00 0.01
C LEU A 65 4.04 -1.34 0.59
N ARG A 66 5.31 -1.71 0.39
CA ARG A 66 5.91 -3.02 0.76
C ARG A 66 5.27 -4.23 0.07
N VAL A 67 4.43 -3.99 -0.93
CA VAL A 67 3.77 -5.04 -1.71
C VAL A 67 4.73 -5.55 -2.77
N LEU A 68 4.94 -6.87 -2.78
CA LEU A 68 5.73 -7.56 -3.79
C LEU A 68 4.89 -7.86 -5.03
N ARG A 69 3.63 -8.31 -4.83
CA ARG A 69 2.72 -8.71 -5.91
C ARG A 69 1.27 -8.48 -5.51
N VAL A 70 0.45 -8.18 -6.50
CA VAL A 70 -1.01 -8.15 -6.40
C VAL A 70 -1.57 -9.04 -7.50
N MET A 71 -2.28 -10.10 -7.13
CA MET A 71 -2.77 -11.12 -8.06
C MET A 71 -4.30 -11.12 -8.03
N PRO A 72 -4.98 -10.46 -8.98
CA PRO A 72 -6.43 -10.57 -9.13
C PRO A 72 -6.76 -11.99 -9.60
N VAL A 73 -7.43 -12.77 -8.75
CA VAL A 73 -7.98 -14.10 -9.03
C VAL A 73 -9.48 -13.95 -9.25
N GLU A 74 -10.11 -14.93 -9.88
CA GLU A 74 -11.56 -15.04 -9.86
C GLU A 74 -12.08 -15.00 -8.41
N GLY A 75 -13.03 -14.10 -8.15
CA GLY A 75 -13.69 -13.94 -6.85
C GLY A 75 -12.86 -13.33 -5.71
N ARG A 76 -11.54 -13.09 -5.89
CA ARG A 76 -10.69 -12.52 -4.83
C ARG A 76 -9.40 -11.89 -5.33
N ILE A 77 -8.80 -11.04 -4.51
CA ILE A 77 -7.44 -10.53 -4.73
C ILE A 77 -6.45 -11.20 -3.77
N VAL A 78 -5.23 -11.46 -4.23
CA VAL A 78 -4.12 -11.87 -3.35
C VAL A 78 -3.10 -10.74 -3.32
N VAL A 79 -2.79 -10.23 -2.14
CA VAL A 79 -1.75 -9.24 -1.91
C VAL A 79 -0.60 -9.92 -1.18
N ARG A 80 0.55 -10.01 -1.84
CA ARG A 80 1.76 -10.58 -1.28
C ARG A 80 2.72 -9.47 -0.88
N PHE A 81 3.00 -9.37 0.41
CA PHE A 81 4.03 -8.48 0.93
C PHE A 81 5.42 -9.06 0.68
N ALA A 82 6.39 -8.17 0.59
CA ALA A 82 7.79 -8.56 0.55
C ALA A 82 8.27 -9.02 1.93
N ALA A 83 9.37 -9.77 1.94
CA ALA A 83 10.10 -10.01 3.17
C ALA A 83 10.54 -8.66 3.76
N ASP A 84 10.32 -8.51 5.07
CA ASP A 84 10.57 -7.29 5.83
C ASP A 84 11.53 -7.63 6.98
N SER A 85 12.41 -6.70 7.35
CA SER A 85 13.31 -6.87 8.48
C SER A 85 12.58 -6.79 9.83
N ASP A 86 11.39 -6.18 9.86
CA ASP A 86 10.48 -6.14 11.01
C ASP A 86 9.09 -6.68 10.62
N PRO A 87 8.94 -8.00 10.43
CA PRO A 87 7.68 -8.61 10.01
C PRO A 87 6.55 -8.44 11.04
N ASP A 88 6.90 -8.32 12.33
CA ASP A 88 5.93 -8.02 13.38
C ASP A 88 5.41 -6.59 13.25
N GLY A 89 6.32 -5.63 13.05
CA GLY A 89 5.95 -4.23 12.82
C GLY A 89 5.12 -4.04 11.55
N LEU A 90 5.40 -4.79 10.49
CA LEU A 90 4.60 -4.82 9.27
C LEU A 90 3.20 -5.40 9.52
N ALA A 91 3.11 -6.57 10.17
CA ALA A 91 1.82 -7.20 10.49
C ALA A 91 0.94 -6.30 11.37
N GLU A 92 1.54 -5.70 12.39
CA GLU A 92 0.85 -4.79 13.30
C GLU A 92 0.32 -3.56 12.56
N LEU A 93 1.16 -2.92 11.72
CA LEU A 93 0.73 -1.81 10.88
C LEU A 93 -0.47 -2.19 10.02
N ILE A 94 -0.35 -3.26 9.24
CA ILE A 94 -1.43 -3.75 8.37
C ILE A 94 -2.71 -4.00 9.20
N ALA A 95 -2.59 -4.66 10.35
CA ALA A 95 -3.72 -4.95 11.22
C ALA A 95 -4.42 -3.69 11.76
N TRP A 96 -3.68 -2.63 12.08
CA TRP A 96 -4.27 -1.35 12.54
C TRP A 96 -5.10 -0.64 11.48
N GLY A 97 -4.74 -0.77 10.20
CA GLY A 97 -5.52 -0.17 9.11
C GLY A 97 -6.67 -1.05 8.64
N LEU A 98 -6.53 -2.37 8.76
CA LEU A 98 -7.54 -3.34 8.30
C LEU A 98 -8.63 -3.62 9.34
N PHE A 99 -8.28 -3.81 10.61
CA PHE A 99 -9.22 -4.23 11.64
C PHE A 99 -9.58 -3.07 12.58
N SER A 100 -10.88 -2.77 12.69
CA SER A 100 -11.37 -1.80 13.66
C SER A 100 -11.00 -2.20 15.09
N SER A 101 -10.75 -1.21 15.92
CA SER A 101 -10.48 -1.34 17.36
C SER A 101 -11.76 -1.50 18.16
N GLY A 102 -12.92 -1.39 17.52
CA GLY A 102 -14.17 -1.14 18.22
C GLY A 102 -14.31 0.35 18.59
N GLY A 103 -15.52 0.72 19.00
CA GLY A 103 -15.90 2.12 19.24
C GLY A 103 -16.53 2.80 18.03
N LYS A 104 -17.46 3.71 18.32
CA LYS A 104 -18.27 4.41 17.30
C LYS A 104 -17.50 5.45 16.48
N ASP A 105 -16.34 5.88 16.96
CA ASP A 105 -15.52 6.95 16.37
C ASP A 105 -14.19 6.42 15.80
N ASP A 106 -14.05 5.10 15.66
CA ASP A 106 -12.86 4.52 15.03
C ASP A 106 -12.95 4.61 13.50
N LEU A 107 -12.45 5.72 12.96
CA LEU A 107 -12.31 5.95 11.52
C LEU A 107 -11.26 5.03 10.86
N ARG A 108 -10.50 4.26 11.66
CA ARG A 108 -9.55 3.26 11.19
C ARG A 108 -10.20 1.88 11.13
N GLY A 109 -9.60 1.00 10.33
CA GLY A 109 -10.17 -0.33 10.10
C GLY A 109 -11.24 -0.33 9.01
N ILE A 110 -11.63 -1.55 8.63
CA ILE A 110 -12.67 -1.82 7.65
C ILE A 110 -13.82 -2.47 8.41
N SER A 111 -14.93 -1.75 8.55
CA SER A 111 -16.12 -2.27 9.23
C SER A 111 -16.61 -3.55 8.55
N GLY A 112 -16.83 -4.60 9.34
CA GLY A 112 -17.24 -5.91 8.86
C GLY A 112 -16.11 -6.81 8.34
N LEU A 113 -14.85 -6.37 8.33
CA LEU A 113 -13.74 -7.24 7.91
C LEU A 113 -13.44 -8.32 8.94
N ARG A 114 -13.33 -9.56 8.50
CA ARG A 114 -13.09 -10.75 9.34
C ARG A 114 -11.97 -11.62 8.79
N VAL A 115 -11.27 -12.31 9.69
CA VAL A 115 -10.40 -13.43 9.36
C VAL A 115 -11.27 -14.66 9.12
N ILE A 116 -11.25 -15.17 7.89
CA ILE A 116 -11.92 -16.43 7.51
C ILE A 116 -11.01 -17.62 7.81
N ALA A 117 -9.74 -17.52 7.43
CA ALA A 117 -8.75 -18.56 7.67
C ALA A 117 -7.36 -17.95 7.87
N ALA A 118 -6.49 -18.63 8.63
CA ALA A 118 -5.12 -18.21 8.89
C ALA A 118 -4.20 -19.43 8.97
N GLY A 119 -2.97 -19.30 8.46
CA GLY A 119 -1.93 -20.32 8.54
C GLY A 119 -1.07 -20.42 7.28
N HIS A 120 0.09 -21.05 7.39
CA HIS A 120 1.06 -21.21 6.31
C HIS A 120 1.55 -19.87 5.74
N ASN A 121 1.70 -18.86 6.60
CA ASN A 121 2.05 -17.47 6.26
C ASN A 121 1.02 -16.81 5.32
N ARG A 122 -0.25 -17.17 5.52
CA ARG A 122 -1.41 -16.66 4.77
C ARG A 122 -2.52 -16.24 5.72
N LEU A 123 -3.21 -15.17 5.35
CA LEU A 123 -4.38 -14.67 6.05
C LEU A 123 -5.50 -14.42 5.03
N ASP A 124 -6.56 -15.21 5.07
CA ASP A 124 -7.74 -15.06 4.24
C ASP A 124 -8.77 -14.19 4.98
N LEU A 125 -9.17 -13.08 4.37
CA LEU A 125 -10.10 -12.12 4.94
C LEU A 125 -11.37 -12.03 4.10
N GLY A 126 -12.49 -11.77 4.78
CA GLY A 126 -13.80 -11.56 4.15
C GLY A 126 -14.53 -10.37 4.72
N LEU A 127 -15.36 -9.75 3.89
CA LEU A 127 -16.26 -8.68 4.32
C LEU A 127 -17.62 -9.29 4.71
N TYR A 128 -18.00 -9.11 5.97
CA TYR A 128 -19.22 -9.65 6.57
C TYR A 128 -20.47 -9.35 5.73
N GLY A 129 -21.30 -10.36 5.52
CA GLY A 129 -22.55 -10.24 4.76
C GLY A 129 -22.37 -10.23 3.23
N THR A 130 -21.16 -10.47 2.72
CA THR A 130 -20.86 -10.42 1.28
C THR A 130 -20.01 -11.63 0.86
N THR A 131 -19.79 -11.79 -0.45
CA THR A 131 -18.81 -12.75 -0.99
C THR A 131 -17.42 -12.14 -1.20
N ALA A 132 -17.24 -10.85 -0.85
CA ALA A 132 -15.99 -10.16 -1.08
C ALA A 132 -14.90 -10.70 -0.15
N CYS A 133 -13.76 -11.08 -0.74
CA CYS A 133 -12.65 -11.63 0.01
C CYS A 133 -11.29 -11.26 -0.58
N LEU A 134 -10.27 -11.38 0.25
CA LEU A 134 -8.88 -11.16 -0.14
C LEU A 134 -7.97 -12.11 0.64
N ARG A 135 -6.77 -12.32 0.12
CA ARG A 135 -5.71 -13.07 0.79
C ARG A 135 -4.49 -12.19 0.97
N LEU A 136 -3.94 -12.17 2.17
CA LEU A 136 -2.63 -11.59 2.45
C LEU A 136 -1.59 -12.70 2.56
N GLU A 137 -0.43 -12.50 1.94
CA GLU A 137 0.70 -13.43 1.99
C GLU A 137 2.01 -12.71 2.28
N GLY A 138 3.04 -13.47 2.68
CA GLY A 138 4.42 -12.97 2.82
C GLY A 138 4.78 -12.47 4.22
N VAL A 139 3.81 -12.40 5.12
CA VAL A 139 4.00 -12.10 6.53
C VAL A 139 3.91 -13.40 7.35
N PRO A 140 4.87 -13.70 8.25
CA PRO A 140 4.86 -14.91 9.05
C PRO A 140 3.63 -15.08 9.95
N ASP A 141 3.18 -16.32 10.17
CA ASP A 141 2.02 -16.63 11.03
C ASP A 141 2.17 -16.05 12.44
N ARG A 142 3.37 -16.17 13.03
CA ARG A 142 3.67 -15.62 14.37
C ARG A 142 3.43 -14.11 14.46
N SER A 143 3.66 -13.39 13.37
CA SER A 143 3.54 -11.93 13.31
C SER A 143 2.06 -11.54 13.22
N TRP A 144 1.25 -12.29 12.46
CA TRP A 144 -0.19 -12.12 12.44
C TRP A 144 -0.84 -12.42 13.79
N ILE A 145 -0.44 -13.50 14.47
CA ILE A 145 -0.94 -13.84 15.81
C ILE A 145 -0.67 -12.69 16.78
N ARG A 146 0.55 -12.15 16.78
CA ARG A 146 0.92 -10.99 17.62
C ARG A 146 0.12 -9.74 17.28
N ALA A 147 -0.10 -9.45 15.99
CA ALA A 147 -0.91 -8.32 15.58
C ALA A 147 -2.36 -8.48 16.04
N GLU A 148 -2.93 -9.69 15.94
CA GLU A 148 -4.28 -10.01 16.41
C GLU A 148 -4.41 -9.84 17.94
N GLU A 149 -3.42 -10.27 18.73
CA GLU A 149 -3.37 -10.02 20.18
C GLU A 149 -3.46 -8.52 20.50
N VAL A 150 -2.72 -7.67 19.78
CA VAL A 150 -2.77 -6.22 19.95
C VAL A 150 -4.17 -5.67 19.62
N ARG A 151 -4.83 -6.20 18.57
CA ARG A 151 -6.21 -5.79 18.23
C ARG A 151 -7.21 -6.22 19.31
N LEU A 152 -7.04 -7.41 19.88
CA LEU A 152 -7.85 -7.90 21.01
C LEU A 152 -7.75 -6.97 22.22
N LEU A 153 -6.53 -6.60 22.61
CA LEU A 153 -6.30 -5.72 23.76
C LEU A 153 -6.82 -4.30 23.49
N ALA A 154 -6.71 -3.81 22.25
CA ALA A 154 -7.27 -2.51 21.88
C ALA A 154 -8.80 -2.49 21.94
N ALA A 155 -9.47 -3.58 21.56
CA ALA A 155 -10.92 -3.69 21.65
C ALA A 155 -11.42 -3.78 23.09
N ASP A 156 -10.71 -4.50 23.95
CA ASP A 156 -11.04 -4.61 25.38
C ASP A 156 -11.06 -3.25 26.08
N LYS A 157 -10.16 -2.33 25.70
CA LYS A 157 -10.13 -0.95 26.19
C LYS A 157 -11.44 -0.18 25.93
N TYR A 158 -12.19 -0.56 24.88
CA TYR A 158 -13.49 0.01 24.56
C TYR A 158 -14.67 -0.83 25.07
N GLY A 159 -14.40 -1.88 25.87
CA GLY A 159 -15.41 -2.83 26.32
C GLY A 159 -16.00 -3.67 25.19
N GLU A 160 -15.26 -3.81 24.09
CA GLU A 160 -15.72 -4.47 22.86
C GLU A 160 -14.99 -5.79 22.63
N ARG A 161 -15.64 -6.69 21.89
CA ARG A 161 -14.96 -7.89 21.37
C ARG A 161 -14.17 -7.51 20.12
N SER A 162 -12.98 -8.10 19.95
CA SER A 162 -12.19 -7.88 18.72
C SER A 162 -13.00 -8.22 17.47
N PRO A 163 -13.13 -7.28 16.52
CA PRO A 163 -13.80 -7.54 15.26
C PRO A 163 -13.12 -8.65 14.45
N CYS A 164 -11.81 -8.90 14.61
CA CYS A 164 -11.02 -9.80 13.77
C CYS A 164 -11.66 -11.17 13.52
N ARG A 165 -12.23 -11.79 14.57
CA ARG A 165 -12.87 -13.12 14.49
C ARG A 165 -14.33 -13.11 14.94
N HIS A 166 -14.95 -11.93 15.07
CA HIS A 166 -16.33 -11.84 15.50
C HIS A 166 -17.29 -12.31 14.41
N ARG A 167 -18.29 -13.13 14.73
CA ARG A 167 -19.20 -13.74 13.72
C ARG A 167 -20.16 -12.75 13.06
N SER A 168 -20.42 -11.61 13.69
CA SER A 168 -21.30 -10.54 13.20
C SER A 168 -20.62 -9.18 13.31
N LEU A 169 -21.28 -8.11 12.84
CA LEU A 169 -20.91 -6.74 13.22
C LEU A 169 -20.95 -6.58 14.75
N THR A 170 -19.93 -5.94 15.31
CA THR A 170 -19.89 -5.56 16.73
C THR A 170 -20.80 -4.36 17.00
N PRO A 171 -21.21 -4.09 18.26
CA PRO A 171 -21.94 -2.88 18.62
C PRO A 171 -21.24 -1.60 18.13
N GLY A 172 -19.93 -1.47 18.33
CA GLY A 172 -19.12 -0.36 17.83
C GLY A 172 -19.18 -0.19 16.31
N GLU A 173 -19.03 -1.27 15.53
CA GLU A 173 -19.15 -1.21 14.07
C GLU A 173 -20.55 -0.77 13.61
N LYS A 174 -21.61 -1.23 14.30
CA LYS A 174 -22.99 -0.80 14.02
C LYS A 174 -23.21 0.66 14.36
N ALA A 175 -22.65 1.13 15.48
CA ALA A 175 -22.74 2.53 15.88
C ALA A 175 -21.99 3.42 14.87
N PHE A 176 -20.77 3.03 14.50
CA PHE A 176 -19.97 3.70 13.47
C PHE A 176 -20.73 3.84 12.16
N ALA A 177 -21.32 2.74 11.67
CA ALA A 177 -22.08 2.75 10.41
C ALA A 177 -23.30 3.69 10.43
N ARG A 178 -23.90 3.92 11.61
CA ARG A 178 -25.02 4.87 11.77
C ARG A 178 -24.55 6.32 11.89
N GLU A 179 -23.50 6.56 12.68
CA GLU A 179 -23.02 7.91 13.00
C GLU A 179 -22.14 8.50 11.89
N HIS A 180 -21.44 7.64 11.13
CA HIS A 180 -20.48 8.00 10.08
C HIS A 180 -20.84 7.37 8.74
N SER A 181 -22.14 7.27 8.41
CA SER A 181 -22.58 6.69 7.13
C SER A 181 -22.00 7.44 5.93
N TRP A 182 -21.91 8.77 6.02
CA TRP A 182 -21.29 9.65 5.02
C TRP A 182 -19.86 9.23 4.66
N PHE A 183 -19.10 8.73 5.64
CA PHE A 183 -17.71 8.29 5.43
C PHE A 183 -17.67 6.98 4.64
N LEU A 184 -18.54 6.04 4.98
CA LEU A 184 -18.65 4.77 4.26
C LEU A 184 -19.19 4.97 2.84
N GLU A 185 -20.16 5.87 2.67
CA GLU A 185 -20.73 6.24 1.36
C GLU A 185 -19.66 6.87 0.46
N GLY A 186 -18.91 7.87 0.97
CA GLY A 186 -17.84 8.50 0.20
C GLY A 186 -16.77 7.52 -0.29
N TRP A 187 -16.37 6.53 0.54
CA TRP A 187 -15.45 5.48 0.11
C TRP A 187 -16.09 4.45 -0.83
N ARG A 188 -17.41 4.23 -0.76
CA ARG A 188 -18.12 3.37 -1.72
C ARG A 188 -18.16 4.02 -3.11
N GLU A 189 -18.32 5.34 -3.19
CA GLU A 189 -18.31 6.07 -4.45
C GLU A 189 -16.97 5.91 -5.17
N THR A 190 -15.85 5.98 -4.46
CA THR A 190 -14.50 5.90 -5.07
C THR A 190 -13.87 4.50 -5.06
N ALA A 191 -14.61 3.50 -4.57
CA ALA A 191 -14.17 2.12 -4.42
C ALA A 191 -13.56 1.51 -5.69
N ALA A 192 -14.18 1.79 -6.84
CA ALA A 192 -13.72 1.25 -8.11
C ALA A 192 -12.34 1.80 -8.52
N LEU A 193 -12.07 3.09 -8.27
CA LEU A 193 -10.74 3.67 -8.50
C LEU A 193 -9.71 3.09 -7.52
N GLY A 194 -10.06 3.00 -6.23
CA GLY A 194 -9.19 2.40 -5.22
C GLY A 194 -8.82 0.94 -5.54
N SER A 195 -9.79 0.14 -5.97
CA SER A 195 -9.55 -1.23 -6.44
C SER A 195 -8.67 -1.26 -7.70
N ALA A 196 -8.94 -0.40 -8.68
CA ALA A 196 -8.14 -0.33 -9.91
C ALA A 196 -6.67 -0.01 -9.62
N LEU A 197 -6.41 0.94 -8.71
CA LEU A 197 -5.08 1.32 -8.23
C LEU A 197 -4.41 0.17 -7.49
N LEU A 198 -5.10 -0.52 -6.57
CA LEU A 198 -4.53 -1.67 -5.85
C LEU A 198 -4.10 -2.77 -6.82
N ARG A 199 -4.98 -3.15 -7.77
CA ARG A 199 -4.71 -4.20 -8.76
C ARG A 199 -3.54 -3.89 -9.70
N ARG A 200 -3.16 -2.62 -9.78
CA ARG A 200 -2.09 -2.10 -10.65
C ARG A 200 -0.95 -1.46 -9.85
N LEU A 201 -0.89 -1.70 -8.53
CA LEU A 201 0.02 -1.01 -7.63
C LEU A 201 1.50 -1.14 -8.05
N LEU A 202 1.88 -2.24 -8.69
CA LEU A 202 3.27 -2.48 -9.08
C LEU A 202 3.71 -1.63 -10.27
N ILE A 203 2.80 -0.89 -10.90
CA ILE A 203 3.13 0.08 -11.94
C ILE A 203 4.17 1.12 -11.46
N PHE A 204 4.08 1.53 -10.19
CA PHE A 204 4.99 2.50 -9.58
C PHE A 204 6.43 1.98 -9.47
N ARG A 205 6.64 0.65 -9.44
CA ARG A 205 7.99 0.07 -9.50
C ARG A 205 8.56 0.09 -10.91
N SER A 206 7.70 -0.01 -11.91
CA SER A 206 8.12 -0.14 -13.31
C SER A 206 8.28 1.17 -14.06
N GLY A 207 7.65 2.23 -13.57
CA GLY A 207 7.63 3.53 -14.22
C GLY A 207 8.46 4.59 -13.52
N ALA A 208 9.16 4.25 -12.42
CA ALA A 208 9.85 5.22 -11.59
C ALA A 208 10.94 4.56 -10.72
N ASP A 209 12.15 5.13 -10.72
CA ASP A 209 13.27 4.75 -9.86
C ASP A 209 13.33 5.61 -8.59
N TRP A 210 12.38 5.40 -7.69
CA TRP A 210 12.22 6.21 -6.48
C TRP A 210 12.99 5.64 -5.28
N LEU A 211 13.44 6.52 -4.39
CA LEU A 211 14.10 6.24 -3.11
C LEU A 211 13.10 5.89 -2.00
N ASP A 212 11.95 6.57 -1.98
CA ASP A 212 10.84 6.28 -1.07
C ASP A 212 9.49 6.57 -1.74
N MET A 213 8.47 5.83 -1.28
CA MET A 213 7.08 6.04 -1.64
C MET A 213 6.26 6.14 -0.36
N ALA A 214 5.60 7.27 -0.18
CA ALA A 214 4.63 7.49 0.87
C ALA A 214 3.21 7.54 0.28
N GLY A 215 2.30 6.80 0.89
CA GLY A 215 0.87 6.93 0.62
C GLY A 215 0.26 8.08 1.40
N PHE A 216 -0.87 8.58 0.93
CA PHE A 216 -1.78 9.39 1.74
C PHE A 216 -3.19 9.32 1.13
N THR A 217 -4.18 9.71 1.93
CA THR A 217 -5.53 9.98 1.45
C THR A 217 -5.86 11.45 1.71
N LYS A 218 -6.73 12.03 0.88
CA LYS A 218 -7.34 13.33 1.17
C LYS A 218 -8.83 13.15 1.04
N TYR A 219 -9.55 13.46 2.12
CA TYR A 219 -10.97 13.17 2.22
C TYR A 219 -11.25 11.69 1.90
N THR A 220 -12.44 11.37 1.40
CA THR A 220 -12.84 10.02 0.96
C THR A 220 -12.72 9.83 -0.56
N ASP A 221 -12.23 10.84 -1.28
CA ASP A 221 -12.25 10.86 -2.75
C ASP A 221 -10.89 10.76 -3.41
N THR A 222 -9.80 11.00 -2.66
CA THR A 222 -8.46 11.14 -3.24
C THR A 222 -7.49 10.11 -2.70
N TYR A 223 -6.90 9.34 -3.62
CA TYR A 223 -5.79 8.42 -3.37
C TYR A 223 -4.47 9.11 -3.76
N GLY A 224 -3.54 9.19 -2.81
CA GLY A 224 -2.32 9.96 -2.94
C GLY A 224 -1.05 9.13 -2.87
N PHE A 225 -0.11 9.41 -3.78
CA PHE A 225 1.22 8.82 -3.76
C PHE A 225 2.27 9.92 -3.84
N ARG A 226 3.25 9.87 -2.95
CA ARG A 226 4.41 10.76 -2.96
C ARG A 226 5.66 9.92 -3.20
N LEU A 227 6.31 10.17 -4.33
CA LEU A 227 7.51 9.49 -4.79
C LEU A 227 8.70 10.43 -4.59
N THR A 228 9.72 10.00 -3.87
CA THR A 228 10.95 10.76 -3.67
C THR A 228 12.06 10.17 -4.51
N PHE A 229 12.81 10.99 -5.24
CA PHE A 229 13.84 10.54 -6.20
C PHE A 229 15.21 11.16 -5.89
N ALA A 230 16.28 10.41 -6.14
CA ALA A 230 17.59 11.01 -6.30
C ALA A 230 17.61 11.80 -7.62
N ARG A 231 18.13 13.03 -7.60
CA ARG A 231 18.19 13.88 -8.81
C ARG A 231 18.84 13.16 -10.01
N SER A 232 19.94 12.44 -9.78
CA SER A 232 20.66 11.70 -10.82
C SER A 232 19.91 10.48 -11.36
N ARG A 233 18.79 10.10 -10.74
CA ARG A 233 17.95 8.94 -11.08
C ARG A 233 16.51 9.34 -11.37
N TRP A 234 16.28 10.63 -11.61
CA TRP A 234 14.96 11.12 -11.97
C TRP A 234 14.44 10.44 -13.25
N THR A 235 13.21 9.92 -13.19
CA THR A 235 12.50 9.40 -14.36
C THR A 235 11.53 10.46 -14.86
N ASP A 236 11.49 10.70 -16.17
CA ASP A 236 10.47 11.55 -16.80
C ASP A 236 9.08 11.10 -16.34
N HIS A 237 8.36 11.99 -15.66
CA HIS A 237 7.05 11.67 -15.11
C HIS A 237 6.04 11.30 -16.21
N ASP A 238 6.23 11.73 -17.47
CA ASP A 238 5.36 11.35 -18.58
C ASP A 238 5.50 9.86 -18.93
N VAL A 239 6.62 9.20 -18.58
CA VAL A 239 6.74 7.73 -18.60
C VAL A 239 5.77 7.11 -17.60
N LEU A 240 5.75 7.59 -16.37
CA LEU A 240 4.82 7.11 -15.34
C LEU A 240 3.36 7.37 -15.74
N VAL A 241 3.05 8.55 -16.29
CA VAL A 241 1.70 8.87 -16.79
C VAL A 241 1.28 7.92 -17.91
N ARG A 242 2.16 7.66 -18.89
CA ARG A 242 1.88 6.70 -19.99
C ARG A 242 1.63 5.30 -19.48
N HIS A 243 2.33 4.87 -18.44
CA HIS A 243 2.02 3.59 -17.81
C HIS A 243 0.67 3.66 -17.09
N LEU A 244 0.44 4.66 -16.25
CA LEU A 244 -0.83 4.81 -15.51
C LEU A 244 -2.05 4.83 -16.43
N THR A 245 -1.91 5.38 -17.64
CA THR A 245 -2.97 5.52 -18.63
C THR A 245 -2.88 4.52 -19.79
N HIS A 246 -2.05 3.47 -19.67
CA HIS A 246 -1.83 2.51 -20.74
C HIS A 246 -3.15 1.84 -21.18
N PRO A 247 -3.47 1.76 -22.48
CA PRO A 247 -4.80 1.34 -22.95
C PRO A 247 -5.21 -0.08 -22.54
N LEU A 248 -4.26 -1.00 -22.35
CA LEU A 248 -4.54 -2.39 -22.00
C LEU A 248 -4.50 -2.70 -20.48
N CYS A 249 -3.69 -1.96 -19.73
CA CYS A 249 -3.34 -2.30 -18.34
C CYS A 249 -3.41 -1.13 -17.37
N GLY A 250 -3.40 0.11 -17.87
CA GLY A 250 -3.58 1.29 -17.06
C GLY A 250 -5.01 1.44 -16.58
N ILE A 251 -5.29 2.66 -16.15
CA ILE A 251 -6.57 3.15 -15.69
C ILE A 251 -6.91 4.32 -16.64
N ALA A 252 -8.16 4.42 -17.06
CA ALA A 252 -8.62 5.48 -17.97
C ALA A 252 -8.73 6.85 -17.26
N LEU A 253 -7.62 7.30 -16.67
CA LEU A 253 -7.50 8.52 -15.91
C LEU A 253 -7.47 9.72 -16.85
N THR A 254 -8.21 10.77 -16.49
CA THR A 254 -8.15 12.07 -17.18
C THR A 254 -7.30 13.01 -16.35
N ARG A 255 -6.30 13.65 -16.97
CA ARG A 255 -5.44 14.61 -16.27
C ARG A 255 -6.23 15.90 -16.03
N ASP A 256 -6.50 16.19 -14.75
CA ASP A 256 -7.19 17.41 -14.31
C ASP A 256 -6.21 18.59 -14.25
N LYS A 257 -5.15 18.42 -13.45
CA LYS A 257 -4.20 19.49 -13.14
C LYS A 257 -2.77 19.00 -13.15
N ARG A 258 -1.85 19.88 -13.56
CA ARG A 258 -0.41 19.72 -13.44
C ARG A 258 0.20 20.97 -12.86
N THR A 259 1.00 20.81 -11.82
CA THR A 259 1.87 21.85 -11.27
C THR A 259 3.30 21.34 -11.38
N CYS A 260 4.00 21.79 -12.43
CA CYS A 260 5.39 21.45 -12.73
C CYS A 260 6.09 22.74 -13.13
N SER A 261 7.21 23.06 -12.49
CA SER A 261 8.09 24.19 -12.88
C SER A 261 9.27 23.73 -13.74
N CYS A 262 9.09 22.59 -14.38
CA CYS A 262 10.14 21.77 -14.94
C CYS A 262 10.16 21.83 -16.47
N ALA A 263 11.34 21.74 -17.10
CA ALA A 263 11.42 21.43 -18.54
C ALA A 263 11.20 19.92 -18.81
N PHE A 264 11.57 19.06 -17.84
CA PHE A 264 11.53 17.58 -17.91
C PHE A 264 11.06 16.88 -16.61
N GLY A 265 10.55 17.62 -15.63
CA GLY A 265 10.14 17.10 -14.31
C GLY A 265 10.95 17.55 -13.08
N GLU A 266 11.95 18.42 -13.16
CA GLU A 266 12.71 18.84 -11.98
C GLU A 266 11.93 19.80 -11.04
N ARG A 267 12.01 19.52 -9.73
CA ARG A 267 11.45 20.26 -8.57
C ARG A 267 9.93 20.16 -8.31
N ASN A 268 9.56 19.31 -7.34
CA ASN A 268 8.24 19.28 -6.66
C ASN A 268 7.03 19.18 -7.61
N CYS A 269 7.10 18.27 -8.57
CA CYS A 269 6.03 18.05 -9.52
C CYS A 269 4.81 17.46 -8.84
N ARG A 270 3.64 17.98 -9.18
CA ARG A 270 2.37 17.44 -8.70
C ARG A 270 1.38 17.29 -9.84
N LEU A 271 0.83 16.09 -9.96
CA LEU A 271 -0.13 15.72 -10.99
C LEU A 271 -1.42 15.26 -10.31
N TRP A 272 -2.55 15.73 -10.83
CA TRP A 272 -3.87 15.28 -10.42
C TRP A 272 -4.58 14.65 -11.60
N PHE A 273 -5.22 13.51 -11.34
CA PHE A 273 -6.05 12.84 -12.30
C PHE A 273 -7.41 12.55 -11.70
N ASP A 274 -8.45 12.73 -12.51
CA ASP A 274 -9.77 12.26 -12.17
C ASP A 274 -9.97 10.87 -12.78
N GLY A 275 -10.63 10.00 -12.00
CA GLY A 275 -11.13 8.73 -12.49
C GLY A 275 -12.16 8.93 -13.60
N PRO A 276 -12.37 7.95 -14.49
CA PRO A 276 -13.44 8.01 -15.47
C PRO A 276 -14.81 8.10 -14.78
N GLU A 277 -15.83 8.61 -15.48
CA GLU A 277 -17.18 8.83 -14.91
C GLU A 277 -17.75 7.61 -14.17
N GLN A 278 -17.45 6.39 -14.65
CA GLN A 278 -17.93 5.15 -14.03
C GLN A 278 -17.11 4.68 -12.82
N THR A 279 -15.96 5.30 -12.53
CA THR A 279 -15.12 5.04 -11.36
C THR A 279 -14.62 6.37 -10.77
N PRO A 280 -15.50 7.16 -10.11
CA PRO A 280 -15.16 8.49 -9.65
C PRO A 280 -14.09 8.46 -8.54
N GLY A 281 -13.51 9.63 -8.30
CA GLY A 281 -12.40 9.83 -7.37
C GLY A 281 -11.17 10.40 -8.07
N ARG A 282 -10.14 10.67 -7.28
CA ARG A 282 -8.95 11.40 -7.72
C ARG A 282 -7.67 10.68 -7.36
N LEU A 283 -6.69 10.73 -8.25
CA LEU A 283 -5.31 10.33 -8.01
C LEU A 283 -4.43 11.58 -7.87
N ASP A 284 -3.72 11.71 -6.76
CA ASP A 284 -2.77 12.80 -6.47
C ASP A 284 -1.34 12.24 -6.43
N LEU A 285 -0.55 12.53 -7.46
CA LEU A 285 0.85 12.14 -7.53
C LEU A 285 1.74 13.34 -7.19
N GLN A 286 2.55 13.19 -6.15
CA GLN A 286 3.59 14.12 -5.76
C GLN A 286 4.95 13.50 -6.06
N MET A 287 5.83 14.26 -6.68
CA MET A 287 7.17 13.80 -7.01
C MET A 287 8.16 14.80 -6.43
N LEU A 288 8.96 14.32 -5.47
CA LEU A 288 9.94 15.09 -4.74
C LEU A 288 11.33 14.69 -5.21
N GLU A 289 12.22 15.66 -5.26
CA GLU A 289 13.61 15.46 -5.60
C GLU A 289 14.46 15.69 -4.35
N VAL A 290 15.43 14.82 -4.12
CA VAL A 290 16.53 15.04 -3.19
C VAL A 290 17.84 15.13 -3.96
N ASN A 291 18.68 16.08 -3.57
CA ASN A 291 19.91 16.43 -4.27
C ASN A 291 21.15 16.40 -3.36
N GLY A 292 20.98 16.21 -2.05
CA GLY A 292 22.12 16.09 -1.13
C GLY A 292 22.65 14.66 -1.09
N ASP A 293 23.96 14.46 -1.30
CA ASP A 293 24.59 13.15 -1.16
C ASP A 293 24.34 12.52 0.22
N CYS A 294 24.34 13.34 1.28
CA CYS A 294 23.97 12.93 2.63
C CYS A 294 22.51 12.47 2.78
N GLU A 295 21.56 13.09 2.07
CA GLU A 295 20.15 12.66 2.06
C GLU A 295 19.99 11.33 1.30
N ILE A 296 20.66 11.21 0.15
CA ILE A 296 20.66 9.96 -0.65
C ILE A 296 21.29 8.82 0.16
N ALA A 297 22.39 9.08 0.87
CA ALA A 297 23.02 8.11 1.76
C ALA A 297 22.10 7.69 2.91
N GLU A 298 21.29 8.60 3.45
CA GLU A 298 20.27 8.26 4.45
C GLU A 298 19.21 7.31 3.88
N TYR A 299 18.66 7.59 2.69
CA TYR A 299 17.77 6.65 2.02
C TYR A 299 18.44 5.30 1.76
N ASN A 300 19.69 5.29 1.31
CA ASN A 300 20.47 4.06 1.10
C ASN A 300 20.56 3.22 2.38
N GLN A 301 20.90 3.84 3.51
CA GLN A 301 20.95 3.16 4.81
C GLN A 301 19.60 2.60 5.22
N VAL A 302 18.52 3.36 5.05
CA VAL A 302 17.18 2.89 5.43
C VAL A 302 16.71 1.76 4.51
N LEU A 303 16.93 1.85 3.20
CA LEU A 303 16.59 0.80 2.26
C LEU A 303 17.34 -0.50 2.56
N THR A 304 18.62 -0.38 2.94
CA THR A 304 19.46 -1.50 3.40
C THR A 304 18.89 -2.11 4.67
N PHE A 305 18.58 -1.28 5.66
CA PHE A 305 17.95 -1.72 6.91
C PHE A 305 16.59 -2.39 6.70
N GLY A 306 15.78 -1.88 5.77
CA GLY A 306 14.48 -2.42 5.40
C GLY A 306 14.54 -3.73 4.61
N GLY A 307 15.74 -4.21 4.25
CA GLY A 307 15.92 -5.46 3.50
C GLY A 307 15.56 -5.34 2.01
N SER A 308 15.72 -4.14 1.43
CA SER A 308 15.60 -3.98 -0.02
C SER A 308 16.76 -4.70 -0.74
N PRO A 309 16.57 -5.26 -1.94
CA PRO A 309 17.63 -5.97 -2.64
C PRO A 309 18.82 -5.05 -2.98
N SER A 310 20.04 -5.55 -2.82
CA SER A 310 21.28 -4.78 -3.04
C SER A 310 21.36 -4.14 -4.43
N GLU A 311 20.95 -4.86 -5.47
CA GLU A 311 20.92 -4.37 -6.85
C GLU A 311 19.93 -3.21 -7.01
N GLU A 312 18.75 -3.30 -6.39
CA GLU A 312 17.75 -2.23 -6.44
C GLU A 312 18.22 -0.99 -5.67
N ILE A 313 18.85 -1.17 -4.51
CA ILE A 313 19.44 -0.06 -3.73
C ILE A 313 20.49 0.67 -4.58
N THR A 314 21.39 -0.10 -5.22
CA THR A 314 22.45 0.47 -6.06
C THR A 314 21.86 1.20 -7.27
N HIS A 315 20.81 0.63 -7.87
CA HIS A 315 20.13 1.23 -9.01
C HIS A 315 19.48 2.58 -8.66
N VAL A 316 18.71 2.66 -7.57
CA VAL A 316 17.95 3.88 -7.22
C VAL A 316 18.78 4.93 -6.48
N THR A 317 19.83 4.53 -5.76
CA THR A 317 20.69 5.46 -5.00
C THR A 317 22.00 5.80 -5.72
N GLY A 318 22.41 5.00 -6.70
CA GLY A 318 23.73 5.08 -7.32
C GLY A 318 24.89 4.61 -6.42
N ASN A 319 24.61 4.11 -5.22
CA ASN A 319 25.60 3.78 -4.20
C ASN A 319 25.45 2.34 -3.71
N PRO A 320 26.54 1.67 -3.29
CA PRO A 320 26.44 0.34 -2.69
C PRO A 320 25.57 0.36 -1.42
N PRO A 321 24.93 -0.76 -1.03
CA PRO A 321 24.11 -0.81 0.18
C PRO A 321 24.89 -0.47 1.45
N GLY A 322 24.30 0.36 2.31
CA GLY A 322 24.89 0.86 3.54
C GLY A 322 25.86 2.02 3.36
N ALA A 323 25.96 2.61 2.16
CA ALA A 323 26.82 3.75 1.90
C ALA A 323 26.49 4.93 2.85
N THR A 324 27.52 5.64 3.27
CA THR A 324 27.42 6.84 4.09
C THR A 324 28.02 8.02 3.34
N ALA A 325 27.58 9.23 3.70
CA ALA A 325 28.16 10.45 3.16
C ALA A 325 28.22 11.51 4.27
N GLU A 326 29.25 12.34 4.24
CA GLU A 326 29.35 13.48 5.15
C GLU A 326 28.30 14.53 4.80
N CYS A 327 27.78 15.20 5.83
CA CYS A 327 26.83 16.29 5.63
C CYS A 327 27.53 17.48 4.98
N ALA A 328 26.95 18.00 3.89
CA ALA A 328 27.40 19.27 3.35
C ALA A 328 27.27 20.39 4.41
N PRO A 329 28.12 21.44 4.39
CA PRO A 329 28.10 22.50 5.42
C PRO A 329 26.76 23.22 5.60
N LYS A 330 25.89 23.21 4.56
CA LYS A 330 24.55 23.81 4.58
C LYS A 330 23.44 22.81 4.90
N CYS A 331 23.78 21.56 5.16
CA CYS A 331 22.79 20.57 5.55
C CYS A 331 22.26 20.91 6.95
N HIS A 332 20.94 21.00 7.09
CA HIS A 332 20.29 21.25 8.37
C HIS A 332 20.35 20.05 9.35
N GLN A 333 21.17 19.04 9.06
CA GLN A 333 21.39 17.84 9.88
C GLN A 333 20.11 17.13 10.33
N ARG A 334 19.05 17.17 9.50
CA ARG A 334 17.81 16.42 9.76
C ARG A 334 17.95 14.96 9.35
N HIS A 335 19.09 14.36 9.69
CA HIS A 335 19.39 12.96 9.43
C HIS A 335 19.09 12.13 10.68
N GLY A 336 18.55 10.94 10.47
CA GLY A 336 18.20 10.02 11.55
C GLY A 336 17.02 9.11 11.24
N ALA A 337 16.65 8.91 9.97
CA ALA A 337 15.56 8.05 9.55
C ALA A 337 15.73 6.62 10.09
N VAL A 338 16.94 6.05 10.05
CA VAL A 338 17.23 4.74 10.66
C VAL A 338 16.98 4.75 12.18
N ALA A 339 17.51 5.77 12.88
CA ALA A 339 17.30 5.92 14.32
C ALA A 339 15.83 6.16 14.68
N TYR A 340 15.09 6.88 13.84
CA TYR A 340 13.66 7.10 13.94
C TYR A 340 12.90 5.78 13.78
N ILE A 341 13.21 4.98 12.76
CA ILE A 341 12.58 3.67 12.53
C ILE A 341 12.85 2.74 13.72
N HIS A 342 14.08 2.70 14.24
CA HIS A 342 14.39 1.95 15.45
C HIS A 342 13.59 2.43 16.66
N ARG A 343 13.40 3.75 16.82
CA ARG A 343 12.60 4.33 17.89
C ARG A 343 11.13 3.97 17.77
N VAL A 344 10.58 4.03 16.56
CA VAL A 344 9.19 3.63 16.27
C VAL A 344 8.99 2.15 16.57
N ALA A 345 9.87 1.27 16.06
CA ALA A 345 9.80 -0.17 16.34
C ALA A 345 9.91 -0.47 17.84
N ARG A 346 10.80 0.23 18.57
CA ARG A 346 10.91 0.11 20.03
C ARG A 346 9.66 0.61 20.75
N SER A 347 9.07 1.70 20.27
CA SER A 347 7.83 2.27 20.85
C SER A 347 6.66 1.29 20.71
N ARG A 348 6.49 0.68 19.53
CA ARG A 348 5.45 -0.35 19.31
C ARG A 348 5.64 -1.55 20.22
N ARG A 349 6.88 -2.05 20.35
CA ARG A 349 7.20 -3.12 21.31
C ARG A 349 6.80 -2.74 22.73
N LYS A 350 7.15 -1.53 23.19
CA LYS A 350 6.75 -1.04 24.52
C LYS A 350 5.24 -0.90 24.69
N GLU A 351 4.53 -0.41 23.67
CA GLU A 351 3.07 -0.28 23.69
C GLU A 351 2.40 -1.65 23.79
N ARG A 352 2.85 -2.61 23.00
CA ARG A 352 2.41 -4.01 23.10
C ARG A 352 2.67 -4.59 24.49
N ASP A 353 3.86 -4.39 25.03
CA ASP A 353 4.23 -4.90 26.36
C ASP A 353 3.40 -4.24 27.48
N ARG A 354 2.95 -2.99 27.29
CA ARG A 354 2.00 -2.31 28.21
C ARG A 354 0.59 -2.86 28.14
N LEU A 355 0.14 -3.27 26.95
CA LEU A 355 -1.20 -3.82 26.75
C LEU A 355 -1.30 -5.26 27.28
N ARG A 356 -0.19 -6.00 27.36
CA ARG A 356 -0.18 -7.35 27.93
C ARG A 356 -0.47 -7.29 29.44
N PRO A 357 -1.46 -8.04 29.94
CA PRO A 357 -1.66 -8.19 31.39
C PRO A 357 -0.35 -8.68 32.01
N LYS A 358 0.08 -8.06 33.11
CA LYS A 358 1.17 -8.63 33.92
C LYS A 358 0.66 -9.96 34.42
N ALA A 359 1.31 -11.06 34.02
CA ALA A 359 1.04 -12.36 34.61
C ALA A 359 1.25 -12.24 36.13
N LEU A 360 0.21 -12.50 36.90
CA LEU A 360 0.24 -12.59 38.36
C LEU A 360 0.90 -13.90 38.79
#